data_AF-A0A7X6XVC6-F1
#
_entry.id   AF-A0A7X6XVC6-F1
#
_cell.length_a   1.000
_cell.length_b   1.000
_cell.length_c   1.000
_cell.angle_alpha   90.00
_cell.angle_beta   90.00
_cell.angle_gamma   90.00
#
_symmetry.space_group_name_H-M   'P 1'
#
loop_
_entity.id
_entity.type
_entity.pdbx_description
1 polymer ?
#
loop_
_entity_poly.entity_id
_entity_poly.type
_entity_poly.pdbx_seq_one_letter_code
_entity_poly.pdbx_strand_id
1 'polypeptide(L)'
;SRIDRVFEESEGRIFTTLYDQNIYRLIEVVEMAKKYRRRVFFANESQRKILNHLDKLGYYKIPKEVEVSPEHFNNKMDNVVVIVSNTGPDVFRSMHRIASGEDARIKLDPKDTVIIASPIVPGTERVAAAMEDELFKDGVRVVSLNYREVSAMHASIEDIKMMLSMMKPKYYVPLKGSYLNLIKNADIAFDMDFLAKNVVVLDNGEVATFENGNHIESFDKVALDEVLIDGKDNLDTSSLVLRDRKTLATDGAIIAGLVIDHKTKEIIGGPDVQSRGVIYIRSSENIMNEVGHILERTVEKARKENRFDNVAVRNDARDQISKYVFKETGKRPMVMPVIIEVNL
;
A
#
# COMPACT_ATOMS: atom_id res chain seq x y z
N SER A 1 31.35 9.67 2.49
CA SER A 1 29.93 9.70 2.95
C SER A 1 29.77 8.75 4.13
N ARG A 2 28.62 8.71 4.83
CA ARG A 2 28.42 7.72 5.91
C ARG A 2 28.42 6.27 5.36
N ILE A 3 27.97 6.08 4.11
CA ILE A 3 28.07 4.81 3.39
C ILE A 3 29.53 4.40 3.20
N ASP A 4 30.41 5.32 2.80
CA ASP A 4 31.85 5.07 2.61
C ASP A 4 32.50 4.45 3.87
N ARG A 5 32.17 5.00 5.05
CA ARG A 5 32.66 4.45 6.34
C ARG A 5 32.15 3.04 6.61
N VAL A 6 30.89 2.76 6.31
CA VAL A 6 30.35 1.41 6.48
C VAL A 6 31.06 0.43 5.54
N PHE A 7 31.32 0.82 4.29
CA PHE A 7 32.06 -0.01 3.34
C PHE A 7 33.50 -0.31 3.79
N GLU A 8 34.15 0.64 4.45
CA GLU A 8 35.49 0.50 5.00
C GLU A 8 35.52 -0.41 6.25
N GLU A 9 34.54 -0.27 7.15
CA GLU A 9 34.49 -1.00 8.42
C GLU A 9 33.89 -2.41 8.33
N SER A 10 33.09 -2.69 7.30
CA SER A 10 32.45 -4.00 7.13
C SER A 10 33.48 -5.03 6.66
N GLU A 11 33.59 -6.16 7.36
CA GLU A 11 34.45 -7.28 6.96
C GLU A 11 33.70 -8.30 6.09
N GLY A 12 32.43 -8.55 6.39
CA GLY A 12 31.57 -9.50 5.67
C GLY A 12 30.83 -8.90 4.48
N ARG A 13 29.70 -9.51 4.12
CA ARG A 13 28.82 -9.02 3.06
C ARG A 13 28.12 -7.74 3.51
N ILE A 14 27.83 -6.88 2.54
CA ILE A 14 27.06 -5.67 2.78
C ILE A 14 25.72 -5.82 2.09
N PHE A 15 24.63 -5.71 2.82
CA PHE A 15 23.28 -5.61 2.27
C PHE A 15 22.88 -4.15 2.27
N THR A 16 22.20 -3.69 1.23
CA THR A 16 21.68 -2.33 1.20
C THR A 16 20.28 -2.27 0.62
N THR A 17 19.38 -1.54 1.28
CA THR A 17 18.03 -1.30 0.79
C THR A 17 17.96 0.02 0.03
N LEU A 18 17.42 0.01 -1.20
CA LEU A 18 17.20 1.25 -1.97
C LEU A 18 15.89 1.24 -2.73
N TYR A 19 15.25 2.40 -2.90
CA TYR A 19 14.09 2.50 -3.78
C TYR A 19 14.49 2.38 -5.23
N ASP A 20 13.62 1.77 -6.04
CA ASP A 20 13.91 1.52 -7.45
C ASP A 20 14.22 2.80 -8.24
N GLN A 21 13.52 3.88 -7.89
CA GLN A 21 13.67 5.21 -8.45
C GLN A 21 14.97 5.93 -8.04
N ASN A 22 15.75 5.40 -7.09
CA ASN A 22 16.99 6.05 -6.61
C ASN A 22 18.23 5.69 -7.43
N ILE A 23 18.23 6.13 -8.68
CA ILE A 23 19.34 5.85 -9.61
C ILE A 23 20.66 6.44 -9.10
N TYR A 24 20.64 7.65 -8.52
CA TYR A 24 21.85 8.27 -7.97
C TYR A 24 22.46 7.42 -6.84
N ARG A 25 21.63 6.92 -5.91
CA ARG A 25 22.10 6.06 -4.82
C ARG A 25 22.58 4.71 -5.32
N LEU A 26 21.90 4.13 -6.31
CA LEU A 26 22.33 2.91 -6.97
C LEU A 26 23.75 3.07 -7.53
N ILE A 27 23.99 4.13 -8.31
CA ILE A 27 25.31 4.42 -8.89
C ILE A 27 26.34 4.65 -7.78
N GLU A 28 26.01 5.43 -6.74
CA GLU A 28 26.91 5.64 -5.60
C GLU A 28 27.32 4.31 -4.95
N VAL A 29 26.36 3.43 -4.66
CA VAL A 29 26.63 2.11 -4.06
C VAL A 29 27.50 1.25 -4.98
N VAL A 30 27.25 1.25 -6.29
CA VAL A 30 28.06 0.49 -7.26
C VAL A 30 29.48 1.03 -7.35
N GLU A 31 29.66 2.36 -7.36
CA GLU A 31 30.99 2.97 -7.35
C GLU A 31 31.73 2.73 -6.03
N MET A 32 31.03 2.69 -4.89
CA MET A 32 31.63 2.27 -3.61
C MET A 32 32.04 0.80 -3.65
N ALA A 33 31.21 -0.09 -4.18
CA ALA A 33 31.58 -1.48 -4.36
C ALA A 33 32.86 -1.62 -5.19
N LYS A 34 32.97 -0.87 -6.30
CA LYS A 34 34.19 -0.80 -7.11
C LYS A 34 35.40 -0.30 -6.32
N LYS A 35 35.26 0.81 -5.59
CA LYS A 35 36.33 1.41 -4.77
C LYS A 35 36.90 0.42 -3.76
N TYR A 36 36.04 -0.32 -3.07
CA TYR A 36 36.41 -1.32 -2.07
C TYR A 36 36.59 -2.74 -2.65
N ARG A 37 36.66 -2.87 -3.99
CA ARG A 37 36.85 -4.14 -4.72
C ARG A 37 35.83 -5.22 -4.34
N ARG A 38 34.62 -4.81 -3.98
CA ARG A 38 33.49 -5.69 -3.71
C ARG A 38 32.70 -5.93 -5.00
N ARG A 39 32.19 -7.14 -5.18
CA ARG A 39 31.24 -7.41 -6.27
C ARG A 39 29.83 -7.00 -5.86
N VAL A 40 28.94 -6.78 -6.82
CA VAL A 40 27.55 -6.35 -6.60
C VAL A 40 26.60 -7.44 -7.07
N PHE A 41 25.68 -7.85 -6.20
CA PHE A 41 24.59 -8.75 -6.53
C PHE A 41 23.26 -8.01 -6.39
N PHE A 42 22.45 -8.00 -7.46
CA PHE A 42 21.09 -7.46 -7.42
C PHE A 42 20.10 -8.57 -7.04
N ALA A 43 19.38 -8.37 -5.93
CA ALA A 43 18.39 -9.34 -5.44
C ALA A 43 17.18 -9.49 -6.39
N ASN A 44 16.88 -8.45 -7.17
CA ASN A 44 15.80 -8.42 -8.16
C ASN A 44 16.29 -7.98 -9.56
N GLU A 45 15.44 -8.18 -10.56
CA GLU A 45 15.71 -7.80 -11.96
C GLU A 45 15.45 -6.33 -12.27
N SER A 46 14.74 -5.60 -11.39
CA SER A 46 14.32 -4.22 -11.64
C SER A 46 15.53 -3.31 -11.86
N GLN A 47 16.52 -3.40 -10.97
CA GLN A 47 17.75 -2.61 -11.07
C GLN A 47 18.60 -2.97 -12.28
N ARG A 48 18.70 -4.26 -12.62
CA ARG A 48 19.41 -4.70 -13.84
C ARG A 48 18.78 -4.08 -15.08
N LYS A 49 17.45 -4.05 -15.18
CA LYS A 49 16.74 -3.41 -16.31
C LYS A 49 17.04 -1.92 -16.39
N ILE A 50 17.00 -1.21 -15.26
CA ILE A 50 17.31 0.22 -15.19
C ILE A 50 18.76 0.47 -15.64
N LEU A 51 19.73 -0.27 -15.11
CA LEU A 51 21.14 -0.15 -15.51
C LEU A 51 21.38 -0.45 -16.99
N ASN A 52 20.71 -1.47 -17.54
CA ASN A 52 20.77 -1.79 -18.97
C ASN A 52 20.20 -0.65 -19.83
N HIS A 53 19.15 0.04 -19.37
CA HIS A 53 18.65 1.23 -20.06
C HIS A 53 19.65 2.39 -19.98
N LEU A 54 20.29 2.61 -18.83
CA LEU A 54 21.30 3.64 -18.67
C LEU A 54 22.55 3.40 -19.55
N ASP A 55 22.97 2.14 -19.72
CA ASP A 55 24.09 1.78 -20.62
C ASP A 55 23.71 2.06 -22.08
N LYS A 56 22.50 1.64 -22.51
CA LYS A 56 21.99 1.92 -23.87
C LYS A 56 21.88 3.41 -24.19
N LEU A 57 21.56 4.23 -23.18
CA LEU A 57 21.47 5.69 -23.31
C LEU A 57 22.84 6.38 -23.15
N GLY A 58 23.90 5.65 -22.78
CA GLY A 58 25.24 6.20 -22.58
C GLY A 58 25.43 6.97 -21.27
N TYR A 59 24.51 6.87 -20.31
CA TYR A 59 24.59 7.59 -19.03
C TYR A 59 25.49 6.90 -18.01
N TYR A 60 25.39 5.58 -17.90
CA TYR A 60 26.14 4.82 -16.91
C TYR A 60 26.30 3.37 -17.32
N LYS A 61 27.51 2.83 -17.18
CA LYS A 61 27.82 1.44 -17.49
C LYS A 61 28.51 0.79 -16.32
N ILE A 62 27.89 -0.24 -15.77
CA ILE A 62 28.53 -1.11 -14.78
C ILE A 62 29.55 -2.02 -15.48
N PRO A 63 30.81 -2.07 -15.02
CA PRO A 63 31.77 -3.05 -15.54
C PRO A 63 31.29 -4.46 -15.24
N LYS A 64 31.41 -5.38 -16.21
CA LYS A 64 30.89 -6.75 -16.08
C LYS A 64 31.52 -7.52 -14.93
N GLU A 65 32.74 -7.15 -14.55
CA GLU A 65 33.52 -7.79 -13.49
C GLU A 65 32.95 -7.46 -12.10
N VAL A 66 32.22 -6.35 -11.99
CA VAL A 66 31.63 -5.89 -10.73
C VAL A 66 30.35 -6.66 -10.43
N GLU A 67 29.53 -6.95 -11.44
CA GLU A 67 28.26 -7.64 -11.23
C GLU A 67 28.44 -9.15 -10.97
N VAL A 68 27.67 -9.68 -10.02
CA VAL A 68 27.45 -11.12 -9.81
C VAL A 68 26.17 -11.52 -10.53
N SER A 69 26.27 -12.44 -11.48
CA SER A 69 25.09 -13.02 -12.12
C SER A 69 24.32 -13.92 -11.14
N PRO A 70 22.99 -14.08 -11.29
CA PRO A 70 22.18 -14.93 -10.43
C PRO A 70 22.70 -16.35 -10.23
N GLU A 71 23.26 -16.95 -11.28
CA GLU A 71 23.75 -18.32 -11.28
C GLU A 71 25.06 -18.48 -10.50
N HIS A 72 25.84 -17.39 -10.39
CA HIS A 72 27.12 -17.39 -9.70
C HIS A 72 27.00 -16.94 -8.24
N PHE A 73 25.88 -16.35 -7.83
CA PHE A 73 25.71 -15.90 -6.46
C PHE A 73 25.61 -17.08 -5.48
N ASN A 74 26.29 -16.95 -4.34
CA ASN A 74 26.24 -17.93 -3.25
C ASN A 74 26.38 -17.22 -1.90
N ASN A 75 25.72 -17.74 -0.87
CA ASN A 75 25.74 -17.18 0.48
C ASN A 75 27.12 -17.26 1.16
N LYS A 76 28.07 -18.06 0.65
CA LYS A 76 29.45 -18.15 1.17
C LYS A 76 30.41 -17.09 0.61
N MET A 77 29.92 -16.14 -0.18
CA MET A 77 30.75 -15.05 -0.69
C MET A 77 31.02 -14.03 0.41
N ASP A 78 32.29 -13.71 0.70
CA ASP A 78 32.62 -12.75 1.77
C ASP A 78 32.64 -11.29 1.28
N ASN A 79 32.98 -11.07 0.01
CA ASN A 79 33.23 -9.73 -0.54
C ASN A 79 32.18 -9.30 -1.59
N VAL A 80 30.91 -9.29 -1.18
CA VAL A 80 29.78 -8.93 -2.05
C VAL A 80 28.87 -7.89 -1.39
N VAL A 81 28.35 -6.98 -2.20
CA VAL A 81 27.28 -6.05 -1.87
C VAL A 81 25.98 -6.57 -2.46
N VAL A 82 25.01 -6.88 -1.62
CA VAL A 82 23.68 -7.31 -2.04
C VAL A 82 22.73 -6.12 -2.02
N ILE A 83 22.25 -5.74 -3.21
CA ILE A 83 21.29 -4.65 -3.37
C ILE A 83 19.88 -5.22 -3.35
N VAL A 84 19.11 -4.83 -2.34
CA VAL A 84 17.69 -5.15 -2.20
C VAL A 84 16.90 -3.90 -2.55
N SER A 85 16.23 -3.89 -3.70
CA SER A 85 15.42 -2.75 -4.11
C SER A 85 13.95 -3.10 -4.26
N ASN A 86 13.09 -2.09 -4.16
CA ASN A 86 11.69 -2.17 -4.55
C ASN A 86 11.06 -0.76 -4.52
N THR A 87 9.73 -0.68 -4.65
CA THR A 87 8.97 0.54 -4.43
C THR A 87 8.25 0.54 -3.08
N GLY A 88 8.15 1.72 -2.45
CA GLY A 88 7.36 1.95 -1.24
C GLY A 88 7.58 0.91 -0.12
N PRO A 89 6.52 0.31 0.46
CA PRO A 89 6.66 -0.65 1.56
C PRO A 89 7.34 -1.96 1.13
N ASP A 90 7.34 -2.30 -0.17
CA ASP A 90 7.78 -3.60 -0.63
C ASP A 90 9.30 -3.77 -0.57
N VAL A 91 10.08 -2.68 -0.44
CA VAL A 91 11.54 -2.79 -0.23
C VAL A 91 11.81 -3.34 1.17
N PHE A 92 11.05 -2.85 2.15
CA PHE A 92 11.12 -3.29 3.54
C PHE A 92 10.56 -4.71 3.68
N ARG A 93 9.48 -5.06 2.96
CA ARG A 93 8.98 -6.45 2.93
C ARG A 93 9.99 -7.42 2.31
N SER A 94 10.64 -7.03 1.23
CA SER A 94 11.68 -7.86 0.62
C SER A 94 12.85 -8.10 1.58
N MET A 95 13.33 -7.05 2.24
CA MET A 95 14.40 -7.19 3.23
C MET A 95 13.95 -7.97 4.46
N HIS A 96 12.70 -7.78 4.92
CA HIS A 96 12.11 -8.57 6.00
C HIS A 96 12.09 -10.06 5.68
N ARG A 97 11.69 -10.47 4.47
CA ARG A 97 11.72 -11.89 4.07
C ARG A 97 13.13 -12.47 4.07
N ILE A 98 14.13 -11.67 3.72
CA ILE A 98 15.54 -12.08 3.80
C ILE A 98 15.95 -12.24 5.27
N ALA A 99 15.57 -11.29 6.13
CA ALA A 99 15.83 -11.33 7.56
C ALA A 99 15.10 -12.47 8.29
N SER A 100 13.88 -12.82 7.89
CA SER A 100 13.13 -13.93 8.48
C SER A 100 13.52 -15.31 7.91
N GLY A 101 14.50 -15.36 7.00
CA GLY A 101 14.96 -16.60 6.36
C GLY A 101 13.97 -17.21 5.35
N GLU A 102 12.96 -16.45 4.93
CA GLU A 102 11.95 -16.88 3.95
C GLU A 102 12.42 -16.74 2.50
N ASP A 103 13.47 -15.96 2.22
CA ASP A 103 14.02 -15.86 0.87
C ASP A 103 14.72 -17.17 0.46
N ALA A 104 14.34 -17.70 -0.70
CA ALA A 104 14.83 -19.00 -1.17
C ALA A 104 16.33 -18.98 -1.54
N ARG A 105 16.90 -17.82 -1.90
CA ARG A 105 18.26 -17.70 -2.45
C ARG A 105 19.21 -17.01 -1.49
N ILE A 106 18.74 -16.03 -0.74
CA ILE A 106 19.56 -15.15 0.08
C ILE A 106 19.32 -15.49 1.56
N LYS A 107 20.40 -15.73 2.30
CA LYS A 107 20.37 -15.94 3.74
C LYS A 107 21.37 -15.01 4.41
N LEU A 108 20.97 -14.39 5.51
CA LEU A 108 21.86 -13.56 6.33
C LEU A 108 22.80 -14.44 7.17
N ASP A 109 23.96 -13.87 7.47
CA ASP A 109 24.96 -14.37 8.40
C ASP A 109 25.24 -13.26 9.43
N PRO A 110 25.47 -13.57 10.72
CA PRO A 110 25.75 -12.56 11.75
C PRO A 110 26.92 -11.61 11.44
N LYS A 111 27.84 -12.00 10.54
CA LYS A 111 28.94 -11.13 10.07
C LYS A 111 28.51 -10.07 9.05
N ASP A 112 27.29 -10.17 8.54
CA ASP A 112 26.78 -9.24 7.54
C ASP A 112 26.51 -7.86 8.14
N THR A 113 26.64 -6.84 7.30
CA THR A 113 26.23 -5.48 7.61
C THR A 113 25.07 -5.07 6.71
N VAL A 114 23.99 -4.57 7.29
CA VAL A 114 22.80 -4.10 6.57
C VAL A 114 22.71 -2.58 6.64
N ILE A 115 22.71 -1.94 5.47
CA ILE A 115 22.54 -0.49 5.31
C ILE A 115 21.11 -0.22 4.88
N ILE A 116 20.35 0.47 5.71
CA ILE A 116 19.01 0.93 5.33
C ILE A 116 19.17 2.29 4.64
N ALA A 117 19.27 2.27 3.31
CA ALA A 117 19.46 3.46 2.47
C ALA A 117 18.16 3.92 1.77
N SER A 118 17.03 3.30 2.12
CA SER A 118 15.69 3.71 1.69
C SER A 118 15.06 4.60 2.77
N PRO A 119 14.54 5.79 2.42
CA PRO A 119 13.89 6.65 3.39
C PRO A 119 12.57 6.01 3.84
N ILE A 120 12.30 6.04 5.15
CA ILE A 120 11.01 5.60 5.70
C ILE A 120 10.01 6.74 5.46
N VAL A 121 9.04 6.51 4.57
CA VAL A 121 8.00 7.48 4.20
C VAL A 121 6.68 7.16 4.91
N PRO A 122 5.76 8.14 5.03
CA PRO A 122 4.46 7.93 5.69
C PRO A 122 3.70 6.71 5.16
N GLY A 123 3.28 5.84 6.07
CA GLY A 123 2.57 4.58 5.77
C GLY A 123 3.48 3.35 5.68
N THR A 124 4.80 3.50 5.74
CA THR A 124 5.76 2.39 5.67
C THR A 124 6.42 2.05 7.01
N GLU A 125 6.21 2.86 8.04
CA GLU A 125 6.90 2.82 9.33
C GLU A 125 6.77 1.46 10.01
N ARG A 126 5.56 0.88 10.00
CA ARG A 126 5.29 -0.41 10.64
C ARG A 126 6.06 -1.56 9.97
N VAL A 127 6.18 -1.53 8.65
CA VAL A 127 6.88 -2.58 7.89
C VAL A 127 8.39 -2.41 8.05
N ALA A 128 8.89 -1.17 8.04
CA ALA A 128 10.29 -0.88 8.30
C ALA A 128 10.72 -1.30 9.71
N ALA A 129 9.91 -1.00 10.73
CA ALA A 129 10.19 -1.40 12.11
C ALA A 129 10.22 -2.92 12.28
N ALA A 130 9.25 -3.65 11.70
CA ALA A 130 9.25 -5.11 11.73
C ALA A 130 10.50 -5.70 11.05
N MET A 131 10.93 -5.10 9.93
CA MET A 131 12.15 -5.51 9.23
C MET A 131 13.40 -5.28 10.08
N GLU A 132 13.51 -4.12 10.73
CA GLU A 132 14.62 -3.84 11.67
C GLU A 132 14.63 -4.82 12.84
N ASP A 133 13.47 -5.11 13.44
CA ASP A 133 13.37 -6.09 14.54
C ASP A 133 13.90 -7.47 14.15
N GLU A 134 13.54 -7.99 12.97
CA GLU A 134 14.07 -9.28 12.49
C GLU A 134 15.58 -9.23 12.23
N LEU A 135 16.09 -8.13 11.66
CA LEU A 135 17.54 -7.95 11.48
C LEU A 135 18.29 -7.96 12.82
N PHE A 136 17.76 -7.29 13.84
CA PHE A 136 18.38 -7.29 15.16
C PHE A 136 18.32 -8.65 15.85
N LYS A 137 17.26 -9.45 15.63
CA LYS A 137 17.18 -10.83 16.14
C LYS A 137 18.24 -11.75 15.54
N ASP A 138 18.55 -11.57 14.25
CA ASP A 138 19.59 -12.32 13.55
C ASP A 138 21.02 -11.88 13.92
N GLY A 139 21.16 -10.82 14.72
CA GLY A 139 22.45 -10.36 15.25
C GLY A 139 23.33 -9.66 14.22
N VAL A 140 22.77 -9.25 13.07
CA VAL A 140 23.52 -8.53 12.04
C VAL A 140 23.75 -7.07 12.44
N ARG A 141 24.80 -6.46 11.89
CA ARG A 141 25.08 -5.03 12.10
C ARG A 141 24.14 -4.19 11.24
N VAL A 142 23.21 -3.45 11.84
CA VAL A 142 22.28 -2.56 11.12
C VAL A 142 22.75 -1.10 11.17
N VAL A 143 22.81 -0.44 10.02
CA VAL A 143 23.11 0.98 9.87
C VAL A 143 21.98 1.66 9.10
N SER A 144 21.13 2.40 9.80
CA SER A 144 20.06 3.18 9.19
C SER A 144 20.54 4.58 8.83
N LEU A 145 20.36 4.98 7.56
CA LEU A 145 20.66 6.34 7.10
C LEU A 145 19.49 7.25 7.45
N ASN A 146 19.78 8.39 8.07
CA ASN A 146 18.73 9.34 8.44
C ASN A 146 18.19 10.11 7.22
N TYR A 147 17.07 10.81 7.39
CA TYR A 147 16.44 11.61 6.32
C TYR A 147 17.34 12.71 5.74
N ARG A 148 18.39 13.15 6.46
CA ARG A 148 19.37 14.14 5.98
C ARG A 148 20.48 13.49 5.16
N GLU A 149 20.71 12.19 5.37
CA GLU A 149 21.75 11.39 4.71
C GLU A 149 21.20 10.67 3.47
N VAL A 150 19.90 10.39 3.46
CA VAL A 150 19.16 9.97 2.28
C VAL A 150 18.77 11.22 1.49
N SER A 151 19.46 11.50 0.38
CA SER A 151 19.09 12.57 -0.54
C SER A 151 17.61 12.51 -0.85
N ALA A 152 16.84 13.50 -0.38
CA ALA A 152 15.48 13.68 -0.81
C ALA A 152 15.50 13.89 -2.32
N MET A 153 14.70 13.13 -3.07
CA MET A 153 14.54 13.32 -4.52
C MET A 153 13.68 14.54 -4.85
N HIS A 154 13.52 15.44 -3.89
CA HIS A 154 12.66 16.60 -3.94
C HIS A 154 13.43 17.82 -3.43
N ALA A 155 13.17 18.95 -4.07
CA ALA A 155 13.80 20.22 -3.75
C ALA A 155 13.50 20.63 -2.29
N SER A 156 14.52 21.17 -1.62
CA SER A 156 14.37 21.86 -0.34
C SER A 156 13.72 23.23 -0.52
N ILE A 157 13.44 23.91 0.59
CA ILE A 157 12.90 25.28 0.56
C ILE A 157 13.88 26.21 -0.16
N GLU A 158 15.17 26.09 0.13
CA GLU A 158 16.24 26.91 -0.44
C GLU A 158 16.39 26.67 -1.94
N ASP A 159 16.23 25.43 -2.40
CA ASP A 159 16.22 25.10 -3.84
C ASP A 159 15.04 25.74 -4.56
N ILE A 160 13.85 25.73 -3.94
CA ILE A 160 12.65 26.39 -4.49
C ILE A 160 12.87 27.91 -4.52
N LYS A 161 13.43 28.51 -3.46
CA LYS A 161 13.74 29.94 -3.41
C LYS A 161 14.76 30.33 -4.49
N MET A 162 15.78 29.49 -4.71
CA MET A 162 16.74 29.69 -5.79
C MET A 162 16.06 29.65 -7.16
N MET A 163 15.21 28.65 -7.42
CA MET A 163 14.45 28.53 -8.66
C MET A 163 13.58 29.77 -8.92
N LEU A 164 12.82 30.22 -7.91
CA LEU A 164 11.97 31.41 -8.01
C LEU A 164 12.79 32.68 -8.28
N SER A 165 13.94 32.82 -7.65
CA SER A 165 14.86 33.97 -7.83
C SER A 165 15.43 34.03 -9.23
N MET A 166 15.74 32.88 -9.83
CA MET A 166 16.30 32.78 -11.17
C MET A 166 15.24 33.01 -12.26
N MET A 167 14.07 32.37 -12.10
CA MET A 167 13.02 32.38 -13.12
C MET A 167 12.17 33.66 -13.08
N LYS A 168 12.04 34.29 -11.90
CA LYS A 168 11.21 35.48 -11.66
C LYS A 168 9.81 35.38 -12.31
N PRO A 169 9.06 34.30 -12.04
CA PRO A 169 7.77 34.08 -12.70
C PRO A 169 6.75 35.15 -12.29
N LYS A 170 5.87 35.54 -13.21
CA LYS A 170 4.73 36.44 -12.89
C LYS A 170 3.69 35.74 -12.01
N TYR A 171 3.51 34.43 -12.20
CA TYR A 171 2.57 33.60 -11.46
C TYR A 171 3.27 32.33 -10.94
N TYR A 172 2.91 31.88 -9.75
CA TYR A 172 3.43 30.66 -9.15
C TYR A 172 2.29 29.70 -8.82
N VAL A 173 2.44 28.45 -9.27
CA VAL A 173 1.46 27.38 -9.01
C VAL A 173 2.21 26.24 -8.32
N PRO A 174 2.07 26.05 -7.00
CA PRO A 174 2.63 24.89 -6.33
C PRO A 174 1.97 23.61 -6.87
N LEU A 175 2.79 22.63 -7.23
CA LEU A 175 2.34 21.34 -7.76
C LEU A 175 2.90 20.20 -6.92
N LYS A 176 2.18 19.07 -6.90
CA LYS A 176 2.57 17.80 -6.26
C LYS A 176 2.75 17.89 -4.73
N GLY A 177 1.76 17.38 -4.01
CA GLY A 177 1.80 17.23 -2.55
C GLY A 177 0.39 17.06 -2.00
N SER A 178 0.28 16.83 -0.69
CA SER A 178 -1.00 17.06 -0.02
C SER A 178 -1.35 18.54 -0.07
N TYR A 179 -2.62 18.89 0.11
CA TYR A 179 -3.05 20.29 0.12
C TYR A 179 -2.24 21.13 1.13
N LEU A 180 -1.95 20.57 2.32
CA LEU A 180 -1.06 21.20 3.30
C LEU A 180 0.33 21.51 2.73
N ASN A 181 0.91 20.60 1.95
CA ASN A 181 2.22 20.82 1.33
C ASN A 181 2.14 21.91 0.25
N LEU A 182 1.04 21.98 -0.51
CA LEU A 182 0.83 23.03 -1.51
C LEU A 182 0.74 24.41 -0.86
N ILE A 183 0.03 24.54 0.26
CA ILE A 183 -0.04 25.78 1.04
C ILE A 183 1.35 26.17 1.57
N LYS A 184 2.07 25.25 2.22
CA LYS A 184 3.44 25.53 2.70
C LYS A 184 4.39 25.90 1.57
N ASN A 185 4.20 25.34 0.39
CA ASN A 185 4.98 25.67 -0.79
C ASN A 185 4.63 27.06 -1.33
N ALA A 186 3.34 27.43 -1.32
CA ALA A 186 2.90 28.80 -1.61
C ALA A 186 3.48 29.83 -0.62
N ASP A 187 3.58 29.49 0.67
CA ASP A 187 4.21 30.35 1.68
C ASP A 187 5.66 30.71 1.33
N ILE A 188 6.40 29.81 0.68
CA ILE A 188 7.76 30.07 0.19
C ILE A 188 7.77 31.22 -0.83
N ALA A 189 6.74 31.32 -1.69
CA ALA A 189 6.63 32.41 -2.65
C ALA A 189 6.25 33.73 -1.95
N PHE A 190 5.39 33.69 -0.93
CA PHE A 190 5.05 34.87 -0.12
C PHE A 190 6.27 35.42 0.62
N ASP A 191 7.12 34.54 1.18
CA ASP A 191 8.42 34.90 1.76
C ASP A 191 9.37 35.61 0.77
N MET A 192 9.10 35.48 -0.53
CA MET A 192 9.87 36.07 -1.63
C MET A 192 9.14 37.24 -2.30
N ASP A 193 8.23 37.89 -1.57
CA ASP A 193 7.49 39.08 -1.99
C ASP A 193 6.54 38.86 -3.19
N PHE A 194 6.12 37.61 -3.45
CA PHE A 194 5.04 37.37 -4.39
C PHE A 194 3.73 37.89 -3.81
N LEU A 195 2.95 38.62 -4.62
CA LEU A 195 1.61 39.04 -4.24
C LEU A 195 0.67 37.83 -4.19
N ALA A 196 -0.27 37.82 -3.24
CA ALA A 196 -1.28 36.77 -3.10
C ALA A 196 -2.00 36.43 -4.42
N LYS A 197 -2.39 37.45 -5.19
CA LYS A 197 -3.04 37.30 -6.50
C LYS A 197 -2.19 36.61 -7.58
N ASN A 198 -0.89 36.48 -7.36
CA ASN A 198 0.06 35.85 -8.27
C ASN A 198 0.38 34.40 -7.87
N VAL A 199 -0.11 33.92 -6.73
CA VAL A 199 0.11 32.54 -6.28
C VAL A 199 -1.21 31.80 -6.34
N VAL A 200 -1.27 30.75 -7.16
CA VAL A 200 -2.51 30.02 -7.46
C VAL A 200 -2.38 28.59 -6.93
N VAL A 201 -3.11 28.29 -5.86
CA VAL A 201 -3.15 26.94 -5.26
C VAL A 201 -4.42 26.27 -5.77
N LEU A 202 -4.27 25.12 -6.43
CA LEU A 202 -5.36 24.38 -7.05
C LEU A 202 -5.51 23.01 -6.40
N ASP A 203 -6.75 22.54 -6.28
CA ASP A 203 -7.05 21.12 -6.08
C ASP A 203 -7.16 20.37 -7.42
N ASN A 204 -7.13 19.04 -7.37
CA ASN A 204 -7.31 18.20 -8.56
C ASN A 204 -8.64 18.53 -9.26
N GLY A 205 -8.55 18.92 -10.53
CA GLY A 205 -9.71 19.24 -11.37
C GLY A 205 -10.04 20.73 -11.42
N GLU A 206 -9.45 21.56 -10.57
CA GLU A 206 -9.57 23.01 -10.67
C GLU A 206 -8.69 23.56 -11.81
N VAL A 207 -9.20 24.58 -12.50
CA VAL A 207 -8.56 25.16 -13.68
C VAL A 207 -8.10 26.58 -13.37
N ALA A 208 -6.83 26.88 -13.64
CA ALA A 208 -6.34 28.26 -13.67
C ALA A 208 -6.25 28.76 -15.12
N THR A 209 -7.03 29.79 -15.44
CA THR A 209 -7.11 30.36 -16.79
C THR A 209 -6.17 31.57 -16.92
N PHE A 210 -5.39 31.61 -17.98
CA PHE A 210 -4.49 32.71 -18.29
C PHE A 210 -4.79 33.28 -19.68
N GLU A 211 -5.21 34.54 -19.74
CA GLU A 211 -5.49 35.25 -20.99
C GLU A 211 -4.56 36.46 -21.13
N ASN A 212 -3.92 36.59 -22.29
CA ASN A 212 -2.99 37.68 -22.58
C ASN A 212 -1.92 37.88 -21.48
N GLY A 213 -1.47 36.78 -20.88
CA GLY A 213 -0.46 36.78 -19.81
C GLY A 213 -0.98 37.26 -18.45
N ASN A 214 -2.30 37.36 -18.24
CA ASN A 214 -2.93 37.65 -16.95
C ASN A 214 -3.75 36.46 -16.48
N HIS A 215 -3.64 36.14 -15.19
CA HIS A 215 -4.54 35.20 -14.53
C HIS A 215 -5.95 35.79 -14.50
N ILE A 216 -6.91 35.03 -15.02
CA ILE A 216 -8.33 35.35 -14.99
C ILE A 216 -8.94 34.52 -13.87
N GLU A 217 -9.57 35.18 -12.91
CA GLU A 217 -10.29 34.49 -11.84
C GLU A 217 -11.49 33.75 -12.46
N SER A 218 -11.40 32.42 -12.49
CA SER A 218 -12.49 31.56 -12.88
C SER A 218 -12.63 30.40 -11.90
N PHE A 219 -13.85 29.86 -11.80
CA PHE A 219 -14.17 28.71 -10.96
C PHE A 219 -14.41 27.46 -11.81
N ASP A 220 -13.72 27.39 -12.95
CA ASP A 220 -13.87 26.29 -13.88
C ASP A 220 -13.32 25.01 -13.25
N LYS A 221 -14.08 23.93 -13.38
CA LYS A 221 -13.70 22.61 -12.89
C LYS A 221 -13.89 21.58 -13.99
N VAL A 222 -12.90 20.70 -14.11
CA VAL A 222 -12.97 19.49 -14.93
C VAL A 222 -13.44 18.36 -14.03
N ALA A 223 -14.46 17.62 -14.49
CA ALA A 223 -14.89 16.41 -13.81
C ALA A 223 -13.76 15.38 -13.87
N LEU A 224 -13.33 14.90 -12.70
CA LEU A 224 -12.34 13.84 -12.57
C LEU A 224 -12.98 12.65 -11.88
N ASP A 225 -12.63 11.46 -12.35
CA ASP A 225 -13.02 10.20 -11.74
C ASP A 225 -11.78 9.52 -11.13
N GLU A 226 -11.93 9.00 -9.91
CA GLU A 226 -10.91 8.15 -9.31
C GLU A 226 -11.04 6.72 -9.86
N VAL A 227 -10.05 6.28 -10.64
CA VAL A 227 -9.99 4.92 -11.17
C VAL A 227 -9.09 4.07 -10.28
N LEU A 228 -9.67 3.04 -9.65
CA LEU A 228 -8.90 2.06 -8.88
C LEU A 228 -8.63 0.82 -9.74
N ILE A 229 -7.41 0.29 -9.64
CA ILE A 229 -6.99 -0.89 -10.39
C ILE A 229 -6.88 -2.07 -9.42
N ASP A 230 -7.59 -3.16 -9.71
CA ASP A 230 -7.51 -4.40 -8.94
C ASP A 230 -7.41 -5.61 -9.88
N GLY A 231 -6.24 -6.26 -9.88
CA GLY A 231 -5.94 -7.36 -10.77
C GLY A 231 -5.73 -6.92 -12.22
N LYS A 232 -6.31 -7.67 -13.16
CA LYS A 232 -6.19 -7.43 -14.62
C LYS A 232 -7.28 -6.50 -15.16
N ASP A 233 -8.29 -6.20 -14.36
CA ASP A 233 -9.44 -5.42 -14.77
C ASP A 233 -9.29 -3.98 -14.26
N ASN A 234 -9.53 -3.03 -15.17
CA ASN A 234 -9.85 -1.66 -14.77
C ASN A 234 -11.26 -1.72 -14.19
N LEU A 235 -11.36 -1.95 -12.88
CA LEU A 235 -12.64 -1.88 -12.22
C LEU A 235 -13.01 -0.41 -12.11
N ASP A 236 -14.08 -0.04 -12.82
CA ASP A 236 -14.90 1.12 -12.48
C ASP A 236 -15.55 0.84 -11.12
N THR A 237 -14.72 0.87 -10.08
CA THR A 237 -15.01 0.31 -8.77
C THR A 237 -15.83 1.34 -8.03
N SER A 238 -17.15 1.12 -8.04
CA SER A 238 -18.03 1.79 -7.10
C SER A 238 -17.46 1.69 -5.67
N SER A 239 -17.48 2.80 -4.94
CA SER A 239 -17.15 2.90 -3.50
C SER A 239 -17.81 1.83 -2.63
N LEU A 240 -18.87 1.19 -3.14
CA LEU A 240 -19.57 0.07 -2.53
C LEU A 240 -18.70 -1.18 -2.36
N VAL A 241 -17.90 -1.58 -3.35
CA VAL A 241 -17.08 -2.81 -3.26
C VAL A 241 -16.00 -2.67 -2.18
N LEU A 242 -15.38 -1.50 -2.07
CA LEU A 242 -14.42 -1.22 -1.00
C LEU A 242 -15.08 -1.20 0.38
N ARG A 243 -16.29 -0.65 0.49
CA ARG A 243 -17.06 -0.65 1.74
C ARG A 243 -17.40 -2.07 2.19
N ASP A 244 -17.78 -2.92 1.25
CA ASP A 244 -18.08 -4.33 1.50
C ASP A 244 -16.83 -5.07 1.96
N ARG A 245 -15.69 -4.89 1.28
CA ARG A 245 -14.39 -5.44 1.72
C ARG A 245 -13.99 -4.99 3.12
N LYS A 246 -14.18 -3.70 3.45
CA LYS A 246 -13.90 -3.17 4.78
C LYS A 246 -14.75 -3.85 5.84
N THR A 247 -16.05 -3.99 5.60
CA THR A 247 -16.98 -4.64 6.53
C THR A 247 -16.61 -6.12 6.73
N LEU A 248 -16.27 -6.83 5.65
CA LEU A 248 -15.82 -8.22 5.73
C LEU A 248 -14.51 -8.37 6.52
N ALA A 249 -13.58 -7.43 6.37
CA ALA A 249 -12.29 -7.46 7.06
C ALA A 249 -12.39 -7.15 8.56
N THR A 250 -13.31 -6.29 8.98
CA THR A 250 -13.46 -5.89 10.39
C THR A 250 -14.47 -6.72 11.16
N ASP A 251 -15.63 -6.97 10.55
CA ASP A 251 -16.81 -7.46 11.26
C ASP A 251 -17.23 -8.86 10.78
N GLY A 252 -16.75 -9.29 9.61
CA GLY A 252 -17.03 -10.59 9.01
C GLY A 252 -18.38 -10.67 8.29
N ALA A 253 -18.83 -11.88 7.98
CA ALA A 253 -20.10 -12.16 7.32
C ALA A 253 -20.86 -13.34 7.92
N ILE A 254 -22.19 -13.27 7.82
CA ILE A 254 -23.14 -14.33 8.15
C ILE A 254 -24.01 -14.58 6.92
N ILE A 255 -24.08 -15.84 6.49
CA ILE A 255 -24.99 -16.32 5.46
C ILE A 255 -26.00 -17.22 6.16
N ALA A 256 -27.29 -16.96 5.97
CA ALA A 256 -28.35 -17.76 6.56
C ALA A 256 -29.35 -18.15 5.47
N GLY A 257 -29.46 -19.45 5.22
CA GLY A 257 -30.21 -20.00 4.09
C GLY A 257 -31.38 -20.87 4.53
N LEU A 258 -32.50 -20.79 3.82
CA LEU A 258 -33.63 -21.72 3.94
C LEU A 258 -34.25 -22.02 2.58
N VAL A 259 -34.99 -23.12 2.53
CA VAL A 259 -35.71 -23.59 1.35
C VAL A 259 -37.20 -23.61 1.67
N ILE A 260 -38.02 -23.00 0.80
CA ILE A 260 -39.48 -23.02 0.89
C ILE A 260 -40.13 -23.64 -0.34
N ASP A 261 -41.32 -24.20 -0.16
CA ASP A 261 -42.22 -24.57 -1.25
C ASP A 261 -42.77 -23.31 -1.94
N HIS A 262 -42.71 -23.29 -3.27
CA HIS A 262 -43.14 -22.13 -4.04
C HIS A 262 -44.64 -21.83 -3.91
N LYS A 263 -45.50 -22.85 -3.76
CA LYS A 263 -46.96 -22.68 -3.72
C LYS A 263 -47.46 -22.39 -2.30
N THR A 264 -47.04 -23.19 -1.32
CA THR A 264 -47.53 -23.10 0.07
C THR A 264 -46.70 -22.15 0.92
N LYS A 265 -45.51 -21.74 0.43
CA LYS A 265 -44.48 -20.99 1.16
C LYS A 265 -44.05 -21.68 2.46
N GLU A 266 -44.28 -22.98 2.57
CA GLU A 266 -43.85 -23.79 3.70
C GLU A 266 -42.34 -23.97 3.67
N ILE A 267 -41.71 -23.91 4.83
CA ILE A 267 -40.29 -24.22 4.97
C ILE A 267 -40.13 -25.74 4.79
N ILE A 268 -39.37 -26.13 3.78
CA ILE A 268 -39.12 -27.53 3.39
C ILE A 268 -37.67 -27.96 3.66
N GLY A 269 -36.78 -27.02 3.97
CA GLY A 269 -35.39 -27.32 4.32
C GLY A 269 -34.64 -26.12 4.89
N GLY A 270 -33.58 -26.40 5.65
CA GLY A 270 -32.87 -25.40 6.47
C GLY A 270 -33.50 -25.19 7.85
N PRO A 271 -33.08 -24.16 8.60
CA PRO A 271 -32.09 -23.14 8.25
C PRO A 271 -30.65 -23.68 8.32
N ASP A 272 -29.82 -23.30 7.35
CA ASP A 272 -28.36 -23.46 7.42
C ASP A 272 -27.73 -22.08 7.62
N VAL A 273 -26.91 -21.94 8.67
CA VAL A 273 -26.25 -20.68 9.02
C VAL A 273 -24.75 -20.87 9.00
N GLN A 274 -24.06 -20.05 8.22
CA GLN A 274 -22.62 -20.04 8.11
C GLN A 274 -22.06 -18.68 8.51
N SER A 275 -21.02 -18.69 9.34
CA SER A 275 -20.33 -17.48 9.80
C SER A 275 -18.85 -17.52 9.41
N ARG A 276 -18.30 -16.37 9.02
CA ARG A 276 -16.89 -16.16 8.70
C ARG A 276 -16.43 -14.84 9.32
N GLY A 277 -15.42 -14.89 10.21
CA GLY A 277 -14.83 -13.69 10.83
C GLY A 277 -15.65 -13.00 11.92
N VAL A 278 -16.90 -13.41 12.14
CA VAL A 278 -17.78 -12.77 13.13
C VAL A 278 -17.55 -13.32 14.54
N ILE A 279 -17.59 -14.64 14.72
CA ILE A 279 -17.59 -15.31 16.03
C ILE A 279 -16.64 -16.52 16.00
N TYR A 280 -15.95 -16.79 17.11
CA TYR A 280 -15.09 -17.97 17.26
C TYR A 280 -15.95 -19.21 17.57
N ILE A 281 -15.77 -20.28 16.79
CA ILE A 281 -16.68 -21.44 16.67
C ILE A 281 -16.95 -22.17 18.00
N ARG A 282 -16.08 -22.07 19.00
CA ARG A 282 -16.20 -22.86 20.25
C ARG A 282 -17.27 -22.36 21.24
N SER A 283 -17.93 -21.24 20.96
CA SER A 283 -18.97 -20.66 21.85
C SER A 283 -20.17 -20.08 21.08
N SER A 284 -20.30 -20.41 19.78
CA SER A 284 -21.17 -19.70 18.83
C SER A 284 -22.43 -20.43 18.40
N GLU A 285 -22.63 -21.69 18.79
CA GLU A 285 -23.79 -22.50 18.37
C GLU A 285 -25.12 -21.83 18.76
N ASN A 286 -25.21 -21.26 19.97
CA ASN A 286 -26.42 -20.58 20.42
C ASN A 286 -26.76 -19.35 19.57
N ILE A 287 -25.75 -18.57 19.17
CA ILE A 287 -25.96 -17.37 18.33
C ILE A 287 -26.37 -17.81 16.92
N MET A 288 -25.70 -18.82 16.36
CA MET A 288 -26.01 -19.32 15.02
C MET A 288 -27.42 -19.93 14.93
N ASN A 289 -27.81 -20.71 15.94
CA ASN A 289 -29.16 -21.29 16.03
C ASN A 289 -30.22 -20.20 16.13
N GLU A 290 -30.01 -19.18 16.97
CA GLU A 290 -30.96 -18.07 17.08
C GLU A 290 -31.04 -17.24 15.79
N VAL A 291 -29.94 -17.05 15.06
CA VAL A 291 -29.97 -16.44 13.73
C VAL A 291 -30.85 -17.25 12.76
N GLY A 292 -30.73 -18.58 12.79
CA GLY A 292 -31.61 -19.48 12.03
C GLY A 292 -33.08 -19.31 12.43
N HIS A 293 -33.37 -19.29 13.73
CA HIS A 293 -34.73 -19.10 14.25
C HIS A 293 -35.33 -17.73 13.97
N ILE A 294 -34.52 -16.66 13.94
CA ILE A 294 -34.98 -15.34 13.49
C ILE A 294 -35.43 -15.42 12.03
N LEU A 295 -34.65 -16.08 11.18
CA LEU A 295 -34.95 -16.23 9.76
C LEU A 295 -36.22 -17.07 9.54
N GLU A 296 -36.36 -18.22 10.21
CA GLU A 296 -37.57 -19.06 10.18
C GLU A 296 -38.82 -18.27 10.62
N ARG A 297 -38.75 -17.59 11.77
CA ARG A 297 -39.89 -16.81 12.30
C ARG A 297 -40.30 -15.69 11.34
N THR A 298 -39.33 -15.04 10.69
CA THR A 298 -39.60 -13.96 9.74
C THR A 298 -40.35 -14.49 8.50
N VAL A 299 -39.96 -15.66 7.99
CA VAL A 299 -40.64 -16.35 6.89
C VAL A 299 -42.04 -16.83 7.31
N GLU A 300 -42.16 -17.51 8.44
CA GLU A 300 -43.46 -18.03 8.91
C GLU A 300 -44.47 -16.91 9.17
N LYS A 301 -44.02 -15.79 9.72
CA LYS A 301 -44.88 -14.62 9.96
C LYS A 301 -45.41 -14.07 8.65
N ALA A 302 -44.55 -13.84 7.67
CA ALA A 302 -44.95 -13.36 6.36
C ALA A 302 -45.90 -14.33 5.62
N ARG A 303 -45.68 -15.64 5.79
CA ARG A 303 -46.58 -16.69 5.30
C ARG A 303 -47.96 -16.62 5.97
N LYS A 304 -48.02 -16.62 7.31
CA LYS A 304 -49.28 -16.59 8.08
C LYS A 304 -50.11 -15.35 7.79
N GLU A 305 -49.46 -14.22 7.52
CA GLU A 305 -50.11 -12.97 7.14
C GLU A 305 -50.53 -12.91 5.65
N ASN A 306 -50.24 -13.94 4.84
CA ASN A 306 -50.42 -13.96 3.38
C ASN A 306 -49.77 -12.77 2.67
N ARG A 307 -48.59 -12.32 3.17
CA ARG A 307 -47.83 -11.17 2.67
C ARG A 307 -46.40 -11.54 2.30
N PHE A 308 -46.18 -12.78 1.91
CA PHE A 308 -44.84 -13.25 1.57
C PHE A 308 -44.34 -12.58 0.28
N ASP A 309 -43.35 -11.70 0.45
CA ASP A 309 -42.52 -11.16 -0.63
C ASP A 309 -41.05 -11.48 -0.31
N ASN A 310 -40.38 -12.19 -1.21
CA ASN A 310 -39.06 -12.75 -0.96
C ASN A 310 -38.01 -11.64 -0.65
N VAL A 311 -38.09 -10.48 -1.31
CA VAL A 311 -37.15 -9.37 -1.09
C VAL A 311 -37.42 -8.71 0.25
N ALA A 312 -38.69 -8.42 0.56
CA ALA A 312 -39.09 -7.80 1.82
C ALA A 312 -38.73 -8.68 3.02
N VAL A 313 -39.00 -9.98 2.94
CA VAL A 313 -38.70 -10.96 4.00
C VAL A 313 -37.20 -11.08 4.22
N ARG A 314 -36.39 -11.11 3.15
CA ARG A 314 -34.92 -11.11 3.27
C ARG A 314 -34.41 -9.82 3.94
N ASN A 315 -34.97 -8.67 3.61
CA ASN A 315 -34.57 -7.40 4.23
C ASN A 315 -34.95 -7.33 5.71
N ASP A 316 -36.17 -7.75 6.08
CA ASP A 316 -36.61 -7.80 7.49
C ASP A 316 -35.74 -8.78 8.31
N ALA A 317 -35.49 -9.98 7.76
CA ALA A 317 -34.61 -10.95 8.40
C ALA A 317 -33.19 -10.40 8.57
N ARG A 318 -32.64 -9.73 7.54
CA ARG A 318 -31.34 -9.07 7.61
C ARG A 318 -31.28 -8.07 8.76
N ASP A 319 -32.29 -7.22 8.92
CA ASP A 319 -32.32 -6.20 9.96
C ASP A 319 -32.43 -6.80 11.37
N GLN A 320 -33.29 -7.81 11.54
CA GLN A 320 -33.47 -8.49 12.82
C GLN A 320 -32.21 -9.25 13.24
N ILE A 321 -31.62 -10.03 12.32
CA ILE A 321 -30.36 -10.74 12.53
C ILE A 321 -29.24 -9.75 12.85
N SER A 322 -29.12 -8.65 12.10
CA SER A 322 -28.09 -7.62 12.34
C SER A 322 -28.20 -7.01 13.75
N LYS A 323 -29.42 -6.70 14.20
CA LYS A 323 -29.68 -6.17 15.55
C LYS A 323 -29.31 -7.18 16.63
N TYR A 324 -29.71 -8.43 16.46
CA TYR A 324 -29.40 -9.51 17.42
C TYR A 324 -27.89 -9.72 17.53
N VAL A 325 -27.20 -9.88 16.39
CA VAL A 325 -25.76 -10.14 16.38
C VAL A 325 -24.98 -8.95 16.96
N PHE A 326 -25.40 -7.72 16.69
CA PHE A 326 -24.80 -6.54 17.32
C PHE A 326 -24.96 -6.54 18.84
N LYS A 327 -26.13 -6.93 19.35
CA LYS A 327 -26.38 -7.02 20.79
C LYS A 327 -25.50 -8.07 21.47
N GLU A 328 -25.34 -9.24 20.85
CA GLU A 328 -24.59 -10.35 21.44
C GLU A 328 -23.07 -10.23 21.26
N THR A 329 -22.61 -9.56 20.20
CA THR A 329 -21.18 -9.59 19.81
C THR A 329 -20.54 -8.21 19.72
N GLY A 330 -21.32 -7.12 19.70
CA GLY A 330 -20.85 -5.77 19.42
C GLY A 330 -20.42 -5.52 17.96
N LYS A 331 -20.49 -6.53 17.09
CA LYS A 331 -20.09 -6.44 15.67
C LYS A 331 -21.30 -6.22 14.76
N ARG A 332 -21.06 -5.62 13.59
CA ARG A 332 -22.07 -5.43 12.53
C ARG A 332 -21.64 -6.15 11.26
N PRO A 333 -21.67 -7.49 11.25
CA PRO A 333 -21.25 -8.26 10.08
C PRO A 333 -22.16 -8.01 8.88
N MET A 334 -21.65 -8.35 7.70
CA MET A 334 -22.48 -8.45 6.51
C MET A 334 -23.42 -9.66 6.64
N VAL A 335 -24.73 -9.40 6.72
CA VAL A 335 -25.75 -10.45 6.82
C VAL A 335 -26.41 -10.67 5.46
N MET A 336 -26.39 -11.92 4.99
CA MET A 336 -26.96 -12.35 3.72
C MET A 336 -28.00 -13.47 3.94
N PRO A 337 -29.29 -13.12 4.10
CA PRO A 337 -30.37 -14.09 4.11
C PRO A 337 -30.65 -14.60 2.70
N VAL A 338 -30.72 -15.93 2.54
CA VAL A 338 -30.98 -16.61 1.27
C VAL A 338 -32.24 -17.45 1.43
N ILE A 339 -33.25 -17.19 0.60
CA ILE A 339 -34.50 -17.93 0.60
C ILE A 339 -34.67 -18.54 -0.79
N ILE A 340 -34.57 -19.86 -0.87
CA ILE A 340 -34.68 -20.62 -2.11
C ILE A 340 -36.10 -21.14 -2.22
N GLU A 341 -36.78 -20.83 -3.31
CA GLU A 341 -38.13 -21.35 -3.60
C GLU A 341 -38.02 -22.54 -4.55
N VAL A 342 -38.61 -23.67 -4.15
CA VAL A 342 -38.62 -24.89 -4.96
C VAL A 342 -40.07 -25.25 -5.30
N ASN A 343 -40.31 -25.62 -6.55
CA ASN A 343 -41.56 -26.24 -6.95
C ASN A 343 -41.43 -27.75 -6.74
N LEU A 344 -42.00 -28.26 -5.64
CA LEU A 344 -42.17 -29.70 -5.43
C LEU A 344 -43.46 -30.20 -6.09
#